data_AF-A0A4V0ZK88-F1
#
_entry.id   AF-A0A4V0ZK88-F1
#
_cell.length_a   1.000
_cell.length_b   1.000
_cell.length_c   1.000
_cell.angle_alpha   90.00
_cell.angle_beta   90.00
_cell.angle_gamma   90.00
#
_symmetry.space_group_name_H-M   'P 1'
#
loop_
_entity.id
_entity.type
_entity.pdbx_description
1 polymer ?
#
loop_
_entity_poly.entity_id
_entity_poly.type
_entity_poly.pdbx_seq_one_letter_code
_entity_poly.pdbx_strand_id
1 'polypeptide(L)' 'MSHPTPEFRKSSYSTRNSQNCVEVADLDGGAGAVRDSQHPDHGRLEFTSAEWRAFLAHVKSDQV' A
#
# COMPACT_ATOMS: atom_id res chain seq x y z
N MET A 1 -7.37 -22.62 6.62
CA MET A 1 -6.10 -21.89 6.84
C MET A 1 -6.48 -20.45 7.08
N SER A 2 -6.42 -19.97 8.33
CA SER A 2 -6.70 -18.57 8.63
C SER A 2 -5.50 -17.76 8.20
N HIS A 3 -5.65 -16.96 7.14
CA HIS A 3 -4.65 -15.96 6.81
C HIS A 3 -4.76 -14.88 7.90
N PRO A 4 -3.66 -14.49 8.56
CA PRO A 4 -3.70 -13.37 9.49
C PRO A 4 -4.21 -12.13 8.74
N THR A 5 -5.16 -11.42 9.35
CA THR A 5 -5.65 -10.16 8.78
C THR A 5 -4.49 -9.17 8.76
N PRO A 6 -4.19 -8.54 7.61
CA PRO A 6 -3.11 -7.57 7.52
C PRO A 6 -3.33 -6.39 8.47
N GLU A 7 -2.28 -6.00 9.20
CA GLU A 7 -2.31 -4.81 10.05
C GLU A 7 -2.02 -3.56 9.21
N PHE A 8 -3.07 -2.80 8.89
CA PHE A 8 -2.95 -1.58 8.10
C PHE A 8 -2.55 -0.38 8.97
N ARG A 9 -1.55 0.36 8.49
CA ARG A 9 -1.12 1.65 9.05
C ARG A 9 -1.31 2.76 8.03
N LYS A 10 -1.87 3.88 8.48
CA LYS A 10 -2.06 5.06 7.63
C LYS A 10 -0.72 5.73 7.33
N SER A 11 -0.53 6.15 6.09
CA SER A 11 0.66 6.89 5.66
C SER A 11 0.78 8.24 6.38
N SER A 12 1.99 8.63 6.75
CA SER A 12 2.29 9.95 7.32
C SER A 12 2.02 11.10 6.35
N TYR A 13 2.00 10.82 5.04
CA TYR A 13 1.67 11.79 4.00
C TYR A 13 0.16 12.06 3.90
N SER A 14 -0.67 11.22 4.53
CA SER A 14 -2.13 11.37 4.60
C SER A 14 -2.52 12.31 5.74
N THR A 15 -2.24 13.60 5.54
CA THR A 15 -2.51 14.67 6.53
C THR A 15 -4.02 14.92 6.71
N ARG A 16 -4.39 15.47 7.88
CA ARG A 16 -5.79 15.69 8.32
C ARG A 16 -6.64 16.54 7.37
N ASN A 17 -6.02 17.36 6.53
CA ASN A 17 -6.71 18.23 5.57
C ASN A 17 -6.72 17.66 4.14
N SER A 18 -6.17 16.46 3.92
CA SER A 18 -6.19 15.78 2.62
C SER A 18 -7.32 14.76 2.56
N GLN A 19 -8.09 14.77 1.47
CA GLN A 19 -9.13 13.78 1.18
C GLN A 19 -8.58 12.56 0.42
N ASN A 20 -7.26 12.36 0.36
CA ASN A 20 -6.65 11.23 -0.36
C ASN A 20 -5.73 10.48 0.60
N CYS A 21 -6.33 9.67 1.46
CA CYS A 21 -5.61 8.94 2.50
C CYS A 21 -5.27 7.52 2.03
N VAL A 22 -4.03 7.08 2.27
CA VAL A 22 -3.54 5.75 1.89
C VAL A 22 -3.11 4.99 3.15
N GLU A 23 -3.44 3.69 3.20
CA GLU A 23 -2.91 2.78 4.21
C GLU A 23 -2.06 1.69 3.56
N VAL A 24 -1.07 1.22 4.31
CA VAL A 24 -0.17 0.14 3.90
C VAL A 24 -0.13 -0.95 4.96
N ALA A 25 0.09 -2.19 4.55
CA ALA A 25 0.32 -3.32 5.46
C ALA A 25 1.45 -4.20 4.93
N ASP A 26 2.27 -4.72 5.84
CA ASP A 26 3.24 -5.77 5.52
C ASP A 26 2.52 -7.13 5.52
N LEU A 27 2.82 -7.95 4.52
CA LEU A 27 2.26 -9.29 4.34
C LEU A 27 3.37 -10.35 4.47
N ASP A 28 2.95 -11.61 4.63
CA ASP A 28 3.85 -12.75 4.64
C ASP A 28 4.73 -12.81 3.38
N GLY A 29 5.96 -13.31 3.53
CA GLY A 29 6.90 -13.42 2.41
C GLY A 29 7.47 -12.09 1.93
N GLY A 30 7.28 -11.00 2.68
CA GLY A 30 7.82 -9.67 2.34
C GLY A 30 7.01 -8.94 1.27
N ALA A 31 5.81 -9.42 0.97
CA ALA A 31 4.84 -8.69 0.16
C ALA A 31 4.25 -7.52 0.95
N GLY A 32 3.65 -6.56 0.24
CA GLY A 32 2.98 -5.42 0.84
C GLY A 32 1.62 -5.20 0.22
N ALA A 33 0.68 -4.69 1.02
CA ALA A 33 -0.62 -4.25 0.55
C ALA A 33 -0.76 -2.73 0.65
N VAL A 34 -1.46 -2.14 -0.31
CA VAL A 34 -1.85 -0.72 -0.34
C VAL A 34 -3.35 -0.63 -0.53
N ARG A 35 -4.04 0.23 0.23
CA ARG A 35 -5.46 0.51 0.03
C ARG A 35 -5.81 1.97 0.25
N ASP A 36 -6.97 2.37 -0.26
CA ASP A 36 -7.60 3.65 0.04
C ASP A 36 -8.16 3.64 1.47
N SER A 37 -7.82 4.65 2.28
CA SER A 37 -8.31 4.71 3.66
C SER A 37 -9.79 5.05 3.77
N GLN A 38 -10.38 5.68 2.75
CA GLN A 38 -11.78 6.12 2.78
C GLN A 38 -12.74 5.02 2.36
N HIS A 39 -12.28 4.10 1.52
CA HIS A 39 -13.04 2.95 1.03
C HIS A 39 -12.27 1.65 1.29
N PRO A 40 -11.99 1.29 2.57
CA PRO A 40 -11.21 0.11 2.92
C PRO A 40 -11.89 -1.20 2.51
N ASP A 41 -13.20 -1.17 2.25
CA ASP A 41 -14.03 -2.29 1.78
C ASP A 41 -13.96 -2.51 0.26
N HIS A 42 -13.46 -1.54 -0.52
CA HIS A 42 -13.26 -1.70 -1.96
C HIS A 42 -12.08 -2.62 -2.31
N GLY A 43 -11.33 -3.07 -1.30
CA GLY A 43 -10.22 -4.01 -1.44
C GLY A 43 -8.86 -3.35 -1.27
N ARG A 44 -7.81 -4.09 -1.66
CA ARG A 44 -6.40 -3.67 -1.55
C ARG A 44 -5.63 -4.17 -2.77
N LEU A 45 -4.59 -3.45 -3.13
CA LEU A 45 -3.59 -3.89 -4.12
C LEU A 45 -2.45 -4.57 -3.38
N GLU A 46 -2.05 -5.76 -3.81
CA GLU A 46 -0.91 -6.50 -3.25
C GLU A 46 0.26 -6.49 -4.21
N PHE A 47 1.45 -6.31 -3.67
CA PHE A 47 2.70 -6.27 -4.42
C PHE A 47 3.72 -7.20 -3.77
N THR A 48 4.41 -7.99 -4.57
CA THR A 48 5.66 -8.61 -4.14
C THR A 48 6.73 -7.55 -3.89
N SER A 49 7.76 -7.87 -3.10
CA SER A 49 8.88 -6.93 -2.89
C SER A 49 9.59 -6.57 -4.21
N ALA A 50 9.58 -7.48 -5.20
CA ALA A 50 10.20 -7.24 -6.50
C ALA A 50 9.40 -6.23 -7.32
N GLU A 51 8.08 -6.38 -7.40
CA GLU A 51 7.19 -5.44 -8.09
C GLU A 51 7.25 -4.05 -7.45
N TRP A 52 7.25 -3.99 -6.11
CA TRP A 52 7.34 -2.71 -5.41
C TRP A 52 8.65 -1.97 -5.71
N ARG A 53 9.77 -2.69 -5.77
CA ARG A 53 11.07 -2.10 -6.14
C ARG A 53 11.08 -1.61 -7.58
N ALA A 54 10.53 -2.38 -8.51
CA ALA A 54 10.44 -2.01 -9.93
C ALA A 54 9.57 -0.75 -10.10
N PHE A 55 8.41 -0.71 -9.45
CA PHE A 55 7.51 0.44 -9.44
C PHE A 55 8.22 1.71 -8.94
N LEU A 56 8.90 1.64 -7.79
CA LEU A 56 9.62 2.78 -7.24
C LEU A 56 10.78 3.25 -8.13
N ALA A 57 11.48 2.33 -8.79
CA ALA A 57 12.54 2.68 -9.72
C ALA A 57 11.99 3.45 -10.92
N HIS A 58 10.83 3.03 -11.44
CA HIS A 58 10.16 3.70 -12.55
C HIS A 58 9.66 5.10 -12.17
N VAL A 59 8.90 5.22 -11.08
CA VAL A 59 8.36 6.52 -10.61
C VAL A 59 9.46 7.54 -10.30
N LYS A 60 10.59 7.10 -9.73
CA LYS A 60 11.72 8.00 -9.43
C LYS A 60 12.47 8.46 -10.67
N SER A 61 12.38 7.71 -11.77
CA SER A 61 13.05 8.04 -13.02
C SER A 61 12.24 9.00 -13.90
N ASP A 62 11.11 9.51 -13.39
CA ASP A 62 10.17 10.42 -14.07
C ASP A 62 9.73 9.90 -15.45
N GLN A 63 9.75 8.57 -15.61
CA GLN A 63 9.17 7.87 -16.74
C GLN A 63 7.72 7.61 -16.33
N VAL A 64 6.81 8.53 -16.63
CA VAL A 64 5.38 8.39 -16.36
C VAL A 64 4.59 8.78 -17.60
#